data_AF-A0AAU6WVP0-F1
#
_entry.id   AF-A0AAU6WVP0-F1
#
_cell.length_a   1.000
_cell.length_b   1.000
_cell.length_c   1.000
_cell.angle_alpha   90.00
_cell.angle_beta   90.00
_cell.angle_gamma   90.00
#
_symmetry.space_group_name_H-M   'P 1'
#
loop_
_entity.id
_entity.type
_entity.pdbx_description
1 polymer ?
#
loop_
_entity_poly.entity_id
_entity_poly.type
_entity_poly.pdbx_seq_one_letter_code
_entity_poly.pdbx_strand_id
1 'polypeptide(L)'
;MKCFFLSCAARRARGQENEHNSMLIHVTRFIKWQARIGRLVEEQVKTYARLVEFNDNAFLRELEHLWNEEFIPVTKNIIANPTVKDPSIKEMSWMDIESHLYPAVAKIEVRSVHGDTKVDGLEHKNIRPLDYYDNKNGLSVIAVGGNKLSRGLTLEGLTITYFLRASKMYDTLMQMGRWFGYRPGYLDLCRLFTSNELVQWYQHITVATEEMRAEFDRMGDLDKTPAEYGLKIRTHPGSLVVTAANKFRYKKIMELSYSGELEETYSFRKNDTANLSNYTLALSFINSLGLPDGISNSEAAFRNHFCMERKKQC
;
A
#
# COMPACT_ATOMS: atom_id res chain seq x y z
N MET A 1 -6.33 -4.60 14.91
CA MET A 1 -7.49 -5.24 15.59
C MET A 1 -8.56 -4.21 15.88
N LYS A 2 -8.30 -3.17 16.69
CA LYS A 2 -9.27 -2.09 16.98
C LYS A 2 -9.88 -1.47 15.72
N CYS A 3 -9.05 -1.10 14.74
CA CYS A 3 -9.54 -0.63 13.43
C CYS A 3 -10.45 -1.64 12.72
N PHE A 4 -10.22 -2.94 12.84
CA PHE A 4 -11.06 -3.96 12.21
C PHE A 4 -12.43 -4.04 12.89
N PHE A 5 -12.49 -3.89 14.21
CA PHE A 5 -13.75 -3.85 14.95
C PHE A 5 -14.60 -2.66 14.50
N LEU A 6 -13.97 -1.48 14.41
CA LEU A 6 -14.60 -0.26 13.90
C LEU A 6 -15.08 -0.42 12.46
N SER A 7 -14.24 -0.95 11.55
CA SER A 7 -14.63 -1.16 10.15
C SER A 7 -15.81 -2.14 10.03
N CYS A 8 -15.81 -3.24 10.79
CA CYS A 8 -16.94 -4.19 10.80
C CYS A 8 -18.24 -3.54 11.33
N ALA A 9 -18.14 -2.76 12.41
CA ALA A 9 -19.30 -2.08 13.00
C ALA A 9 -19.86 -0.99 12.06
N ALA A 10 -18.99 -0.17 11.45
CA ALA A 10 -19.38 0.85 10.48
C ALA A 10 -20.04 0.22 9.24
N ARG A 11 -19.51 -0.89 8.71
CA ARG A 11 -20.13 -1.61 7.60
C ARG A 11 -21.50 -2.16 7.98
N ARG A 12 -21.63 -2.72 9.18
CA ARG A 12 -22.92 -3.20 9.71
C ARG A 12 -23.94 -2.06 9.80
N ALA A 13 -23.54 -0.91 10.32
CA ALA A 13 -24.38 0.28 10.43
C ALA A 13 -24.77 0.88 9.07
N ARG A 14 -23.98 0.61 8.01
CA ARG A 14 -24.33 0.90 6.60
C ARG A 14 -25.27 -0.13 5.96
N GLY A 15 -25.78 -1.09 6.72
CA GLY A 15 -26.68 -2.16 6.23
C GLY A 15 -25.97 -3.38 5.64
N GLN A 16 -24.65 -3.48 5.74
CA GLN A 16 -23.86 -4.61 5.23
C GLN A 16 -23.72 -5.74 6.28
N GLU A 17 -24.82 -6.14 6.91
CA GLU A 17 -24.77 -7.05 8.06
C GLU A 17 -24.40 -8.51 7.73
N ASN A 18 -24.75 -8.91 6.51
CA ASN A 18 -24.55 -10.25 5.96
C ASN A 18 -23.41 -10.30 4.93
N GLU A 19 -22.67 -9.20 4.79
CA GLU A 19 -21.49 -9.15 3.93
C GLU A 19 -20.28 -9.74 4.64
N HIS A 20 -19.35 -10.30 3.86
CA HIS A 20 -18.08 -10.75 4.39
C HIS A 20 -17.25 -9.56 4.88
N ASN A 21 -16.49 -9.76 5.95
CA ASN A 21 -15.54 -8.83 6.53
C ASN A 21 -14.23 -9.58 6.75
N SER A 22 -13.13 -9.08 6.20
CA SER A 22 -11.83 -9.73 6.41
C SER A 22 -10.73 -8.75 6.80
N MET A 23 -9.81 -9.27 7.61
CA MET A 23 -8.54 -8.66 7.92
C MET A 23 -7.42 -9.62 7.55
N LEU A 24 -6.36 -9.12 6.91
CA LEU A 24 -5.17 -9.90 6.58
C LEU A 24 -4.03 -9.60 7.55
N ILE A 25 -3.39 -10.65 8.06
CA ILE A 25 -2.09 -10.57 8.74
C ILE A 25 -1.09 -11.43 7.98
N HIS A 26 -0.18 -10.77 7.27
CA HIS A 26 0.84 -11.41 6.44
C HIS A 26 2.24 -10.90 6.79
N VAL A 27 2.89 -11.61 7.70
CA VAL A 27 4.19 -11.23 8.27
C VAL A 27 5.31 -12.25 8.04
N THR A 28 4.97 -13.53 7.83
CA THR A 28 5.97 -14.59 7.72
C THR A 28 5.52 -15.73 6.81
N ARG A 29 6.48 -16.40 6.16
CA ARG A 29 6.21 -17.60 5.35
C ARG A 29 6.15 -18.89 6.16
N PHE A 30 6.65 -18.86 7.40
CA PHE A 30 6.84 -20.06 8.21
C PHE A 30 5.57 -20.40 8.98
N ILE A 31 5.06 -21.61 8.76
CA ILE A 31 3.78 -22.09 9.32
C ILE A 31 3.79 -22.05 10.86
N LYS A 32 4.89 -22.49 11.49
CA LYS A 32 5.05 -22.44 12.97
C LYS A 32 4.84 -21.03 13.53
N TRP A 33 5.41 -20.02 12.89
CA TRP A 33 5.24 -18.64 13.32
C TRP A 33 3.84 -18.11 13.02
N GLN A 34 3.23 -18.48 11.88
CA GLN A 34 1.84 -18.13 11.58
C GLN A 34 0.89 -18.68 12.65
N ALA A 35 1.07 -19.94 13.08
CA ALA A 35 0.26 -20.55 14.13
C ALA A 35 0.41 -19.80 15.46
N ARG A 36 1.64 -19.47 15.86
CA ARG A 36 1.89 -18.69 17.09
C ARG A 36 1.25 -17.31 17.03
N ILE A 37 1.38 -16.61 15.91
CA ILE A 37 0.75 -15.29 15.70
C ILE A 37 -0.78 -15.43 15.74
N GLY A 38 -1.33 -16.44 15.07
CA GLY A 38 -2.77 -16.73 15.09
C GLY A 38 -3.31 -16.87 16.51
N ARG A 39 -2.64 -17.65 17.35
CA ARG A 39 -3.00 -17.80 18.77
C ARG A 39 -2.98 -16.47 19.52
N LEU A 40 -1.89 -15.70 19.40
CA LEU A 40 -1.77 -14.40 20.09
C LEU A 40 -2.84 -13.40 19.64
N VAL A 41 -3.15 -13.40 18.34
CA VAL A 41 -4.21 -12.56 17.78
C VAL A 41 -5.58 -13.01 18.29
N GLU A 42 -5.84 -14.32 18.34
CA GLU A 42 -7.09 -14.87 18.87
C GLU A 42 -7.29 -14.54 20.35
N GLU A 43 -6.25 -14.69 21.18
CA GLU A 43 -6.27 -14.29 22.59
C GLU A 43 -6.60 -12.80 22.75
N GLN A 44 -5.96 -11.94 21.95
CA GLN A 44 -6.18 -10.50 22.00
C GLN A 44 -7.58 -10.10 21.53
N VAL A 45 -8.09 -10.74 20.47
CA VAL A 45 -9.44 -10.53 19.94
C VAL A 45 -10.47 -10.92 20.98
N LYS A 46 -10.31 -12.07 21.66
CA LYS A 46 -11.19 -12.50 22.74
C LYS A 46 -11.20 -11.51 23.91
N THR A 47 -10.04 -11.00 24.30
CA THR A 47 -9.93 -9.98 25.35
C THR A 47 -10.68 -8.71 24.98
N TYR A 48 -10.45 -8.17 23.78
CA TYR A 48 -11.15 -6.96 23.32
C TYR A 48 -12.65 -7.19 23.10
N ALA A 49 -13.06 -8.37 22.61
CA ALA A 49 -14.46 -8.73 22.46
C ALA A 49 -15.20 -8.72 23.80
N ARG A 50 -14.59 -9.25 24.87
CA ARG A 50 -15.16 -9.18 26.22
C ARG A 50 -15.28 -7.74 26.73
N LEU A 51 -14.28 -6.89 26.49
CA LEU A 51 -14.37 -5.48 26.88
C LEU A 51 -15.53 -4.76 26.19
N VAL A 52 -15.79 -5.07 24.91
CA VAL A 52 -16.97 -4.57 24.19
C VAL A 52 -18.26 -5.16 24.77
N GLU A 53 -18.31 -6.46 25.03
CA GLU A 53 -19.47 -7.16 25.60
C GLU A 53 -19.90 -6.59 26.96
N PHE A 54 -18.93 -6.29 27.83
CA PHE A 54 -19.17 -5.73 29.15
C PHE A 54 -19.31 -4.21 29.16
N ASN A 55 -19.34 -3.56 28.00
CA ASN A 55 -19.39 -2.10 27.86
C ASN A 55 -18.32 -1.39 28.70
N ASP A 56 -17.07 -1.83 28.60
CA ASP A 56 -15.95 -1.19 29.29
C ASP A 56 -15.76 0.25 28.80
N ASN A 57 -16.05 1.21 29.66
CA ASN A 57 -16.06 2.64 29.33
C ASN A 57 -14.69 3.15 28.86
N ALA A 58 -13.58 2.63 29.39
CA ALA A 58 -12.25 3.09 29.01
C ALA A 58 -11.90 2.63 27.59
N PHE A 59 -12.20 1.36 27.28
CA PHE A 59 -11.99 0.80 25.95
C PHE A 59 -12.89 1.42 24.89
N LEU A 60 -14.17 1.67 25.20
CA LEU A 60 -15.10 2.33 24.28
C LEU A 60 -14.64 3.76 23.94
N ARG A 61 -14.20 4.54 24.94
CA ARG A 61 -13.62 5.88 24.68
C ARG A 61 -12.37 5.83 23.81
N GLU A 62 -11.54 4.80 23.97
CA GLU A 62 -10.37 4.63 23.11
C GLU A 62 -10.77 4.34 21.66
N LEU A 63 -11.80 3.51 21.45
CA LEU A 63 -12.35 3.23 20.12
C LEU A 63 -13.02 4.47 19.51
N GLU A 64 -13.74 5.26 20.30
CA GLU A 64 -14.34 6.53 19.89
C GLU A 64 -13.26 7.52 19.44
N HIS A 65 -12.21 7.69 20.24
CA HIS A 65 -11.09 8.56 19.90
C HIS A 65 -10.44 8.10 18.58
N LEU A 66 -10.20 6.79 18.43
CA LEU A 66 -9.66 6.23 17.19
C LEU A 66 -10.59 6.46 15.99
N TRP A 67 -11.90 6.34 16.17
CA TRP A 67 -12.88 6.63 15.11
C TRP A 67 -12.82 8.09 14.67
N ASN A 68 -12.84 9.01 15.63
CA ASN A 68 -12.87 10.44 15.38
C ASN A 68 -11.57 10.96 14.73
N GLU A 69 -10.41 10.48 15.19
CA GLU A 69 -9.12 10.95 14.68
C GLU A 69 -8.72 10.27 13.37
N GLU A 70 -8.97 8.96 13.21
CA GLU A 70 -8.43 8.21 12.07
C GLU A 70 -9.47 7.90 10.99
N PHE A 71 -10.76 7.76 11.32
CA PHE A 71 -11.79 7.35 10.36
C PHE A 71 -12.58 8.50 9.76
N ILE A 72 -13.04 9.43 10.59
CA ILE A 72 -13.81 10.58 10.10
C ILE A 72 -13.04 11.42 9.08
N PRO A 73 -11.76 11.80 9.29
CA PRO A 73 -11.03 12.63 8.32
C PRO A 73 -10.82 11.91 7.00
N VAL A 74 -10.52 10.60 7.04
CA VAL A 74 -10.36 9.78 5.83
C VAL A 74 -11.68 9.69 5.06
N THR A 75 -12.79 9.48 5.75
CA THR A 75 -14.13 9.43 5.13
C THR A 75 -14.46 10.73 4.42
N LYS A 76 -14.22 11.87 5.09
CA LYS A 76 -14.40 13.21 4.50
C LYS A 76 -13.55 13.41 3.25
N ASN A 77 -12.27 13.03 3.32
CA ASN A 77 -11.36 13.13 2.17
C ASN A 77 -11.78 12.27 0.99
N ILE A 78 -12.30 11.06 1.25
CA ILE A 78 -12.81 10.16 0.20
C ILE A 78 -14.08 10.73 -0.43
N ILE A 79 -15.04 11.24 0.36
CA ILE A 79 -16.28 11.85 -0.15
C ILE A 79 -15.97 13.10 -0.97
N ALA A 80 -15.00 13.92 -0.54
CA ALA A 80 -14.59 15.12 -1.27
C ALA A 80 -13.82 14.83 -2.56
N ASN A 81 -13.32 13.59 -2.76
CA ASN A 81 -12.52 13.24 -3.93
C ASN A 81 -13.42 13.00 -5.15
N PRO A 82 -13.33 13.83 -6.22
CA PRO A 82 -14.22 13.72 -7.39
C PRO A 82 -14.02 12.43 -8.20
N THR A 83 -12.89 11.74 -8.02
CA THR A 83 -12.59 10.47 -8.70
C THR A 83 -13.30 9.28 -8.06
N VAL A 84 -13.76 9.40 -6.81
CA VAL A 84 -14.48 8.35 -6.08
C VAL A 84 -15.95 8.75 -5.97
N LYS A 85 -16.81 8.07 -6.73
CA LYS A 85 -18.27 8.25 -6.67
C LYS A 85 -18.90 7.01 -6.08
N ASP A 86 -19.02 6.98 -4.76
CA ASP A 86 -19.62 5.86 -4.03
C ASP A 86 -20.70 6.35 -3.06
N PRO A 87 -22.00 6.18 -3.38
CA PRO A 87 -23.10 6.66 -2.53
C PRO A 87 -23.24 5.85 -1.23
N SER A 88 -22.56 4.71 -1.12
CA SER A 88 -22.58 3.86 0.07
C SER A 88 -21.71 4.42 1.19
N ILE A 89 -20.72 5.26 0.84
CA ILE A 89 -19.82 5.88 1.81
C ILE A 89 -20.51 7.11 2.39
N LYS A 90 -20.74 7.06 3.69
CA LYS A 90 -21.42 8.11 4.45
C LYS A 90 -20.63 8.43 5.71
N GLU A 91 -20.63 9.70 6.09
CA GLU A 91 -20.15 10.11 7.40
C GLU A 91 -21.03 9.48 8.49
N MET A 92 -20.41 9.01 9.55
CA MET A 92 -21.08 8.35 10.68
C MET A 92 -20.49 8.89 11.97
N SER A 93 -21.37 9.22 12.91
CA SER A 93 -20.99 9.58 14.27
C SER A 93 -20.61 8.33 15.06
N TRP A 94 -19.97 8.51 16.21
CA TRP A 94 -19.69 7.42 17.14
C TRP A 94 -20.97 6.67 17.56
N MET A 95 -22.06 7.41 17.84
CA MET A 95 -23.35 6.86 18.26
C MET A 95 -23.94 5.91 17.20
N ASP A 96 -23.73 6.20 15.91
CA ASP A 96 -24.21 5.35 14.82
C ASP A 96 -23.48 3.99 14.76
N ILE A 97 -22.28 3.89 15.36
CA ILE A 97 -21.40 2.72 15.26
C ILE A 97 -21.40 1.92 16.56
N GLU A 98 -21.48 2.60 17.71
CA GLU A 98 -21.42 2.00 19.04
C GLU A 98 -22.43 0.85 19.20
N SER A 99 -23.68 1.08 18.79
CA SER A 99 -24.76 0.06 18.86
C SER A 99 -24.51 -1.17 17.99
N HIS A 100 -23.67 -1.06 16.96
CA HIS A 100 -23.32 -2.15 16.04
C HIS A 100 -22.02 -2.86 16.44
N LEU A 101 -21.27 -2.34 17.41
CA LEU A 101 -19.94 -2.83 17.75
C LEU A 101 -19.96 -4.25 18.32
N TYR A 102 -20.76 -4.50 19.37
CA TYR A 102 -20.83 -5.84 19.97
C TYR A 102 -21.29 -6.91 18.98
N PRO A 103 -22.41 -6.75 18.24
CA PRO A 103 -22.83 -7.73 17.23
C PRO A 103 -21.77 -7.98 16.14
N ALA A 104 -21.04 -6.94 15.72
CA ALA A 104 -19.98 -7.07 14.73
C ALA A 104 -18.79 -7.87 15.27
N VAL A 105 -18.34 -7.56 16.50
CA VAL A 105 -17.19 -8.19 17.13
C VAL A 105 -17.46 -9.64 17.52
N ALA A 106 -18.68 -9.96 17.97
CA ALA A 106 -19.07 -11.32 18.33
C ALA A 106 -19.00 -12.31 17.15
N LYS A 107 -19.13 -11.83 15.90
CA LYS A 107 -18.98 -12.66 14.69
C LYS A 107 -17.52 -12.92 14.29
N ILE A 108 -16.55 -12.23 14.88
CA ILE A 108 -15.15 -12.28 14.43
C ILE A 108 -14.49 -13.58 14.87
N GLU A 109 -13.91 -14.28 13.90
CA GLU A 109 -13.07 -15.45 14.12
C GLU A 109 -11.65 -15.23 13.57
N VAL A 110 -10.67 -15.90 14.17
CA VAL A 110 -9.29 -15.91 13.70
C VAL A 110 -9.02 -17.24 13.00
N ARG A 111 -8.46 -17.19 11.79
CA ARG A 111 -8.11 -18.36 10.98
C ARG A 111 -6.66 -18.30 10.52
N SER A 112 -5.93 -19.40 10.72
CA SER A 112 -4.59 -19.57 10.15
C SER A 112 -4.70 -20.21 8.77
N VAL A 113 -4.19 -19.56 7.72
CA VAL A 113 -4.31 -20.06 6.34
C VAL A 113 -2.97 -20.50 5.80
N HIS A 114 -2.70 -21.81 5.84
CA HIS A 114 -1.48 -22.41 5.32
C HIS A 114 -1.70 -23.76 4.61
N GLY A 115 -0.64 -24.24 3.95
CA GLY A 115 -0.68 -25.41 3.06
C GLY A 115 -0.64 -26.75 3.78
N ASP A 116 -0.19 -26.77 5.04
CA ASP A 116 -0.06 -28.00 5.81
C ASP A 116 -1.42 -28.49 6.33
N THR A 117 -1.72 -29.76 6.09
CA THR A 117 -2.92 -30.47 6.56
C THR A 117 -2.69 -31.18 7.90
N LYS A 118 -1.44 -31.28 8.38
CA LYS A 118 -1.13 -31.81 9.70
C LYS A 118 -1.31 -30.73 10.75
N VAL A 119 -2.47 -30.76 11.43
CA VAL A 119 -2.81 -29.82 12.51
C VAL A 119 -2.16 -30.22 13.84
N ASP A 120 -1.72 -31.47 13.96
CA ASP A 120 -1.11 -32.01 15.17
C ASP A 120 0.24 -31.33 15.45
N GLY A 121 0.31 -30.60 16.57
CA GLY A 121 1.49 -29.86 17.03
C GLY A 121 1.47 -28.36 16.78
N LEU A 122 0.43 -27.80 16.14
CA LEU A 122 0.29 -26.36 15.94
C LEU A 122 -0.41 -25.68 17.12
N GLU A 123 0.10 -24.50 17.51
CA GLU A 123 -0.47 -23.68 18.60
C GLU A 123 -1.88 -23.16 18.29
N HIS A 124 -2.19 -22.92 17.02
CA HIS A 124 -3.51 -22.47 16.56
C HIS A 124 -4.10 -23.48 15.58
N LYS A 125 -5.25 -24.04 15.94
CA LYS A 125 -5.84 -25.20 15.24
C LYS A 125 -6.95 -24.83 14.25
N ASN A 126 -7.42 -23.58 14.22
CA ASN A 126 -8.43 -23.15 13.26
C ASN A 126 -7.79 -22.83 11.90
N ILE A 127 -7.62 -23.87 11.08
CA ILE A 127 -6.96 -23.84 9.75
C ILE A 127 -8.00 -24.09 8.63
N ARG A 128 -9.29 -23.91 8.93
CA ARG A 128 -10.35 -24.16 7.95
C ARG A 128 -10.16 -23.26 6.72
N PRO A 129 -10.36 -23.80 5.51
CA PRO A 129 -10.41 -22.99 4.30
C PRO A 129 -11.38 -21.82 4.47
N LEU A 130 -11.06 -20.70 3.83
CA LEU A 130 -11.97 -19.57 3.73
C LEU A 130 -13.00 -19.91 2.66
N ASP A 131 -14.12 -20.49 3.09
CA ASP A 131 -15.26 -20.81 2.25
C ASP A 131 -16.30 -19.70 2.37
N TYR A 132 -16.36 -18.82 1.38
CA TYR A 132 -17.34 -17.74 1.35
C TYR A 132 -18.70 -18.22 0.81
N TYR A 133 -18.72 -19.25 -0.03
CA TYR A 133 -19.94 -19.77 -0.66
C TYR A 133 -20.91 -20.39 0.35
N ASP A 134 -20.36 -21.13 1.32
CA ASP A 134 -21.16 -21.77 2.37
C ASP A 134 -21.61 -20.78 3.47
N ASN A 135 -20.97 -19.60 3.56
CA ASN A 135 -21.25 -18.60 4.59
C ASN A 135 -22.15 -17.47 4.07
N LYS A 136 -23.35 -17.81 3.61
CA LYS A 136 -24.33 -16.87 3.03
C LYS A 136 -24.77 -15.70 3.94
N ASN A 137 -24.54 -15.81 5.24
CA ASN A 137 -24.85 -14.76 6.23
C ASN A 137 -23.64 -13.88 6.60
N GLY A 138 -22.62 -13.89 5.75
CA GLY A 138 -21.39 -13.12 5.94
C GLY A 138 -20.40 -13.81 6.87
N LEU A 139 -19.12 -13.63 6.57
CA LEU A 139 -18.00 -14.20 7.33
C LEU A 139 -17.10 -13.07 7.82
N SER A 140 -16.96 -12.93 9.13
CA SER A 140 -16.07 -11.94 9.74
C SER A 140 -14.80 -12.62 10.23
N VAL A 141 -13.69 -12.46 9.50
CA VAL A 141 -12.49 -13.27 9.71
C VAL A 141 -11.19 -12.48 9.71
N ILE A 142 -10.31 -12.79 10.66
CA ILE A 142 -8.92 -12.35 10.64
C ILE A 142 -8.09 -13.52 10.12
N ALA A 143 -7.61 -13.40 8.88
CA ALA A 143 -6.80 -14.40 8.20
C ALA A 143 -5.30 -14.15 8.48
N VAL A 144 -4.67 -15.08 9.18
CA VAL A 144 -3.23 -15.08 9.45
C VAL A 144 -2.56 -16.08 8.52
N GLY A 145 -1.65 -15.64 7.65
CA GLY A 145 -1.01 -16.58 6.73
C GLY A 145 0.17 -16.03 5.94
N GLY A 146 0.63 -16.86 5.01
CA GLY A 146 1.82 -16.61 4.20
C GLY A 146 1.58 -16.87 2.71
N ASN A 147 2.44 -17.69 2.09
CA ASN A 147 2.40 -17.97 0.65
C ASN A 147 1.06 -18.51 0.13
N LYS A 148 0.29 -19.25 0.93
CA LYS A 148 -1.01 -19.78 0.48
C LYS A 148 -2.04 -18.67 0.26
N LEU A 149 -1.97 -17.58 1.05
CA LEU A 149 -2.82 -16.41 0.84
C LEU A 149 -2.41 -15.63 -0.42
N SER A 150 -1.15 -15.75 -0.87
CA SER A 150 -0.65 -14.98 -2.02
C SER A 150 -1.11 -15.51 -3.39
N ARG A 151 -1.63 -16.74 -3.48
CA ARG A 151 -2.01 -17.35 -4.76
C ARG A 151 -3.39 -17.98 -4.70
N GLY A 152 -4.29 -17.52 -5.57
CA GLY A 152 -5.58 -18.18 -5.83
C GLY A 152 -6.66 -18.02 -4.75
N LEU A 153 -6.37 -17.35 -3.62
CA LEU A 153 -7.37 -17.07 -2.59
C LEU A 153 -7.80 -15.59 -2.62
N THR A 154 -9.08 -15.30 -2.80
CA THR A 154 -9.62 -13.94 -2.67
C THR A 154 -10.11 -13.74 -1.24
N LEU A 155 -9.72 -12.64 -0.60
CA LEU A 155 -10.27 -12.23 0.69
C LEU A 155 -11.43 -11.26 0.43
N GLU A 156 -12.65 -11.74 0.60
CA GLU A 156 -13.84 -10.92 0.43
C GLU A 156 -14.05 -10.00 1.63
N GLY A 157 -14.50 -8.77 1.39
CA GLY A 157 -14.69 -7.80 2.45
C GLY A 157 -13.43 -7.31 3.14
N LEU A 158 -12.28 -7.36 2.45
CA LEU A 158 -10.99 -6.98 3.04
C LEU A 158 -10.95 -5.49 3.38
N THR A 159 -10.87 -5.17 4.67
CA THR A 159 -10.82 -3.79 5.17
C THR A 159 -9.48 -3.47 5.80
N ILE A 160 -8.91 -4.38 6.59
CA ILE A 160 -7.66 -4.11 7.32
C ILE A 160 -6.57 -5.07 6.86
N THR A 161 -5.39 -4.54 6.56
CA THR A 161 -4.25 -5.36 6.15
C THR A 161 -3.01 -4.98 6.95
N TYR A 162 -2.42 -5.98 7.61
CA TYR A 162 -1.11 -5.90 8.24
C TYR A 162 -0.10 -6.70 7.42
N PHE A 163 0.74 -5.99 6.68
CA PHE A 163 1.60 -6.56 5.65
C PHE A 163 3.04 -6.09 5.85
N LEU A 164 3.91 -6.97 6.33
CA LEU A 164 5.33 -6.66 6.55
C LEU A 164 6.29 -7.40 5.63
N ARG A 165 5.80 -8.43 4.94
CA ARG A 165 6.65 -9.26 4.10
C ARG A 165 6.67 -8.76 2.67
N ALA A 166 7.78 -8.16 2.27
CA ALA A 166 8.00 -7.80 0.89
C ALA A 166 8.54 -8.98 0.05
N SER A 167 8.17 -9.03 -1.23
CA SER A 167 8.92 -9.77 -2.25
C SER A 167 9.82 -8.79 -2.98
N LYS A 168 11.02 -9.20 -3.37
CA LYS A 168 11.88 -8.38 -4.25
C LYS A 168 11.45 -8.45 -5.73
N MET A 169 10.51 -9.33 -6.07
CA MET A 169 10.01 -9.46 -7.43
C MET A 169 8.84 -8.50 -7.68
N TYR A 170 8.96 -7.73 -8.75
CA TYR A 170 8.00 -6.69 -9.15
C TYR A 170 6.59 -7.27 -9.38
N ASP A 171 6.49 -8.33 -10.20
CA ASP A 171 5.23 -9.04 -10.47
C ASP A 171 4.53 -9.53 -9.19
N THR A 172 5.32 -10.08 -8.24
CA THR A 172 4.75 -10.57 -6.97
C THR A 172 4.21 -9.43 -6.12
N LEU A 173 4.91 -8.30 -6.02
CA LEU A 173 4.40 -7.14 -5.30
C LEU A 173 3.13 -6.57 -5.95
N MET A 174 3.11 -6.44 -7.28
CA MET A 174 1.90 -6.02 -7.99
C MET A 174 0.71 -6.93 -7.69
N GLN A 175 0.90 -8.25 -7.76
CA GLN A 175 -0.15 -9.22 -7.41
C GLN A 175 -0.59 -9.10 -5.94
N MET A 176 0.34 -8.80 -5.04
CA MET A 176 0.05 -8.57 -3.62
C MET A 176 -0.70 -7.24 -3.36
N GLY A 177 -0.67 -6.28 -4.29
CA GLY A 177 -1.40 -5.01 -4.18
C GLY A 177 -2.92 -5.18 -4.03
N ARG A 178 -3.47 -6.32 -4.47
CA ARG A 178 -4.89 -6.68 -4.22
C ARG A 178 -5.25 -6.80 -2.74
N TRP A 179 -4.25 -6.92 -1.87
CA TRP A 179 -4.42 -6.99 -0.41
C TRP A 179 -4.65 -5.63 0.25
N PHE A 180 -4.79 -4.54 -0.50
CA PHE A 180 -5.09 -3.23 0.10
C PHE A 180 -6.58 -3.04 0.40
N GLY A 181 -7.45 -3.90 -0.14
CA GLY A 181 -8.87 -3.90 0.21
C GLY A 181 -9.69 -2.81 -0.49
N TYR A 182 -9.13 -2.07 -1.45
CA TYR A 182 -9.86 -1.05 -2.22
C TYR A 182 -11.04 -1.68 -2.95
N ARG A 183 -12.24 -1.52 -2.39
CA ARG A 183 -13.49 -2.03 -2.97
C ARG A 183 -14.58 -0.98 -2.74
N PRO A 184 -15.55 -0.87 -3.67
CA PRO A 184 -16.73 -0.06 -3.46
C PRO A 184 -17.48 -0.50 -2.18
N GLY A 185 -18.16 0.45 -1.54
CA GLY A 185 -18.97 0.26 -0.35
C GLY A 185 -18.28 0.65 0.96
N TYR A 186 -16.95 0.58 1.00
CA TYR A 186 -16.19 0.71 2.26
C TYR A 186 -14.73 1.18 2.10
N LEU A 187 -14.40 1.84 0.99
CA LEU A 187 -13.04 2.29 0.69
C LEU A 187 -12.44 3.17 1.81
N ASP A 188 -13.27 4.00 2.43
CA ASP A 188 -12.93 4.89 3.54
C ASP A 188 -12.54 4.16 4.83
N LEU A 189 -12.96 2.90 4.99
CA LEU A 189 -12.69 2.06 6.14
C LEU A 189 -11.42 1.22 5.98
N CYS A 190 -10.78 1.26 4.82
CA CYS A 190 -9.60 0.47 4.53
C CYS A 190 -8.36 1.02 5.24
N ARG A 191 -7.57 0.17 5.90
CA ARG A 191 -6.29 0.57 6.51
C ARG A 191 -5.18 -0.42 6.18
N LEU A 192 -4.04 0.12 5.75
CA LEU A 192 -2.84 -0.63 5.43
C LEU A 192 -1.75 -0.31 6.46
N PHE A 193 -1.31 -1.35 7.18
CA PHE A 193 -0.19 -1.29 8.10
C PHE A 193 0.98 -2.01 7.46
N THR A 194 2.01 -1.27 7.06
CA THR A 194 3.18 -1.80 6.35
C THR A 194 4.44 -1.01 6.68
N SER A 195 5.60 -1.42 6.15
CA SER A 195 6.86 -0.70 6.34
C SER A 195 7.00 0.45 5.34
N ASN A 196 7.74 1.50 5.72
CA ASN A 196 8.03 2.63 4.83
C ASN A 196 8.75 2.18 3.53
N GLU A 197 9.60 1.16 3.62
CA GLU A 197 10.26 0.56 2.44
C GLU A 197 9.23 -0.01 1.45
N LEU A 198 8.23 -0.75 1.95
CA LEU A 198 7.16 -1.28 1.11
C LEU A 198 6.33 -0.17 0.47
N VAL A 199 6.04 0.91 1.21
CA VAL A 199 5.36 2.08 0.65
C VAL A 199 6.14 2.67 -0.52
N GLN A 200 7.44 2.88 -0.37
CA GLN A 200 8.30 3.41 -1.44
C GLN A 200 8.34 2.47 -2.66
N TRP A 201 8.41 1.16 -2.43
CA TRP A 201 8.37 0.18 -3.51
C TRP A 201 7.05 0.21 -4.27
N TYR A 202 5.91 0.29 -3.57
CA TYR A 202 4.61 0.41 -4.23
C TYR A 202 4.48 1.74 -4.99
N GLN A 203 4.97 2.86 -4.45
CA GLN A 203 4.98 4.14 -5.17
C GLN A 203 5.78 4.03 -6.49
N HIS A 204 6.97 3.41 -6.44
CA HIS A 204 7.77 3.20 -7.64
C HIS A 204 7.06 2.26 -8.64
N ILE A 205 6.43 1.20 -8.14
CA ILE A 205 5.64 0.27 -8.98
C ILE A 205 4.49 1.02 -9.66
N THR A 206 3.77 1.88 -8.94
CA THR A 206 2.68 2.68 -9.51
C THR A 206 3.17 3.57 -10.65
N VAL A 207 4.25 4.33 -10.45
CA VAL A 207 4.84 5.19 -11.50
C VAL A 207 5.21 4.36 -12.73
N ALA A 208 5.95 3.27 -12.54
CA ALA A 208 6.38 2.40 -13.62
C ALA A 208 5.20 1.70 -14.34
N THR A 209 4.08 1.47 -13.63
CA THR A 209 2.85 0.90 -14.23
C THR A 209 2.10 1.93 -15.06
N GLU A 210 2.00 3.19 -14.60
CA GLU A 210 1.37 4.26 -15.36
C GLU A 210 2.16 4.61 -16.64
N GLU A 211 3.49 4.62 -16.56
CA GLU A 211 4.34 4.77 -17.75
C GLU A 211 4.14 3.64 -18.76
N MET A 212 4.03 2.41 -18.27
CA MET A 212 3.75 1.26 -19.13
C MET A 212 2.38 1.37 -19.80
N ARG A 213 1.35 1.86 -19.09
CA ARG A 213 0.02 2.11 -19.66
C ARG A 213 0.08 3.16 -20.77
N ALA A 214 0.77 4.27 -20.54
CA ALA A 214 0.95 5.30 -21.56
C ALA A 214 1.67 4.78 -22.82
N GLU A 215 2.64 3.86 -22.66
CA GLU A 215 3.29 3.20 -23.80
C GLU A 215 2.34 2.26 -24.55
N PHE A 216 1.41 1.59 -23.87
CA PHE A 216 0.36 0.81 -24.53
C PHE A 216 -0.61 1.70 -25.31
N ASP A 217 -1.01 2.84 -24.75
CA ASP A 217 -1.89 3.79 -25.42
C ASP A 217 -1.21 4.33 -26.69
N ARG A 218 0.06 4.75 -26.60
CA ARG A 218 0.86 5.17 -27.76
C ARG A 218 1.00 4.08 -28.83
N MET A 219 1.19 2.83 -28.42
CA MET A 219 1.25 1.70 -29.35
C MET A 219 -0.08 1.54 -30.09
N GLY A 220 -1.21 1.68 -29.37
CA GLY A 220 -2.55 1.67 -29.93
C GLY A 220 -2.80 2.82 -30.91
N ASP A 221 -2.42 4.04 -30.54
CA ASP A 221 -2.54 5.24 -31.39
C ASP A 221 -1.74 5.13 -32.70
N LEU A 222 -0.69 4.30 -32.71
CA LEU A 222 0.14 4.02 -33.88
C LEU A 222 -0.31 2.77 -34.67
N ASP A 223 -1.39 2.10 -34.26
CA ASP A 223 -1.89 0.84 -34.82
C ASP A 223 -0.80 -0.26 -34.93
N LYS A 224 0.13 -0.30 -33.97
CA LYS A 224 1.24 -1.25 -33.97
C LYS A 224 0.98 -2.47 -33.11
N THR A 225 1.53 -3.61 -33.52
CA THR A 225 1.54 -4.81 -32.68
C THR A 225 2.72 -4.79 -31.69
N PRO A 226 2.66 -5.58 -30.59
CA PRO A 226 3.79 -5.72 -29.67
C PRO A 226 5.09 -6.25 -30.31
N ALA A 227 5.02 -6.90 -31.48
CA ALA A 227 6.20 -7.32 -32.23
C ALA A 227 6.88 -6.15 -32.96
N GLU A 228 6.12 -5.10 -33.27
CA GLU A 228 6.55 -3.91 -34.02
C GLU A 228 6.82 -2.71 -33.10
N TYR A 229 6.46 -2.81 -31.83
CA TYR A 229 6.62 -1.78 -30.80
C TYR A 229 7.40 -2.31 -29.60
N GLY A 230 8.55 -1.70 -29.33
CA GLY A 230 9.42 -2.08 -28.22
C GLY A 230 8.92 -1.54 -26.88
N LEU A 231 8.21 -2.35 -26.10
CA LEU A 231 7.77 -1.97 -24.75
C LEU A 231 8.96 -1.84 -23.79
N LYS A 232 8.98 -0.74 -23.04
CA LYS A 232 9.99 -0.45 -22.01
C LYS A 232 9.36 -0.45 -20.63
N ILE A 233 10.15 -0.84 -19.63
CA ILE A 233 9.74 -0.85 -18.21
C ILE A 233 10.84 -0.17 -17.41
N ARG A 234 10.45 0.77 -16.56
CA ARG A 234 11.37 1.43 -15.64
C ARG A 234 11.95 0.43 -14.63
N THR A 235 13.26 0.47 -14.46
CA THR A 235 13.96 -0.33 -13.46
C THR A 235 14.08 0.42 -12.14
N HIS A 236 14.04 -0.31 -11.02
CA HIS A 236 14.38 0.26 -9.72
C HIS A 236 15.89 0.13 -9.48
N PRO A 237 16.58 1.16 -8.98
CA PRO A 237 17.97 1.04 -8.58
C PRO A 237 18.11 0.07 -7.40
N GLY A 238 18.60 -1.15 -7.65
CA GLY A 238 19.15 -2.06 -6.65
C GLY A 238 18.25 -3.15 -6.06
N SER A 239 16.99 -2.85 -5.71
CA SER A 239 16.21 -3.77 -4.82
C SER A 239 15.09 -4.56 -5.49
N LEU A 240 14.41 -3.99 -6.50
CA LEU A 240 13.30 -4.65 -7.18
C LEU A 240 13.73 -5.25 -8.52
N VAL A 241 13.39 -6.51 -8.72
CA VAL A 241 13.69 -7.26 -9.93
C VAL A 241 12.41 -7.40 -10.75
N VAL A 242 12.42 -6.89 -11.98
CA VAL A 242 11.27 -6.88 -12.90
C VAL A 242 10.77 -8.30 -13.20
N THR A 243 11.69 -9.21 -13.54
CA THR A 243 11.37 -10.62 -13.80
C THR A 243 12.55 -11.52 -13.45
N ALA A 244 12.30 -12.82 -13.35
CA ALA A 244 13.34 -13.79 -13.05
C ALA A 244 14.51 -13.71 -14.07
N ALA A 245 15.76 -13.82 -13.59
CA ALA A 245 16.95 -13.64 -14.42
C ALA A 245 16.98 -14.55 -15.68
N ASN A 246 16.44 -15.76 -15.57
CA ASN A 246 16.34 -16.70 -16.69
C ASN A 246 15.36 -16.27 -17.80
N LYS A 247 14.36 -15.45 -17.47
CA LYS A 247 13.40 -14.85 -18.41
C LYS A 247 13.88 -13.51 -18.96
N PHE A 248 14.98 -12.99 -18.44
CA PHE A 248 15.52 -11.66 -18.76
C PHE A 248 16.65 -11.70 -19.79
N ARG A 249 16.78 -12.80 -20.55
CA ARG A 249 17.89 -13.07 -21.48
C ARG A 249 17.95 -12.14 -22.68
N TYR A 250 16.80 -11.69 -23.20
CA TYR A 250 16.70 -10.90 -24.43
C TYR A 250 16.43 -9.42 -24.17
N LYS A 251 16.91 -8.86 -23.05
CA LYS A 251 16.70 -7.44 -22.72
C LYS A 251 17.71 -6.55 -23.45
N LYS A 252 17.28 -5.33 -23.77
CA LYS A 252 18.17 -4.21 -24.10
C LYS A 252 18.06 -3.18 -22.99
N ILE A 253 19.17 -2.91 -22.29
CA ILE A 253 19.20 -1.84 -21.29
C ILE A 253 19.25 -0.52 -22.08
N MET A 254 18.34 0.39 -21.74
CA MET A 254 18.29 1.73 -22.32
C MET A 254 18.52 2.75 -21.21
N GLU A 255 19.45 3.66 -21.42
CA GLU A 255 19.63 4.82 -20.56
C GLU A 255 18.72 5.93 -21.07
N LEU A 256 17.70 6.25 -20.28
CA LEU A 256 16.77 7.32 -20.59
C LEU A 256 17.23 8.56 -19.82
N SER A 257 17.41 9.66 -20.55
CA SER A 257 17.60 10.98 -19.97
C SER A 257 16.30 11.77 -20.13
N TYR A 258 16.12 12.82 -19.34
CA TYR A 258 15.00 13.76 -19.50
C TYR A 258 15.12 14.65 -20.75
N SER A 259 16.08 14.40 -21.64
CA SER A 259 16.26 15.22 -22.84
C SER A 259 15.09 15.00 -23.81
N GLY A 260 14.37 16.08 -24.12
CA GLY A 260 13.24 16.08 -25.05
C GLY A 260 11.85 15.96 -24.41
N GLU A 261 11.75 15.77 -23.09
CA GLU A 261 10.49 15.83 -22.34
C GLU A 261 10.48 17.10 -21.47
N LEU A 262 9.39 17.88 -21.52
CA LEU A 262 9.18 19.04 -20.66
C LEU A 262 8.60 18.56 -19.31
N GLU A 263 9.46 18.01 -18.46
CA GLU A 263 9.11 17.64 -17.09
C GLU A 263 9.20 18.88 -16.19
N GLU A 264 8.12 19.66 -16.12
CA GLU A 264 8.01 20.82 -15.23
C GLU A 264 7.47 20.40 -13.85
N THR A 265 8.26 20.69 -12.82
CA THR A 265 7.76 20.63 -11.43
C THR A 265 6.85 21.84 -11.18
N TYR A 266 5.54 21.66 -11.35
CA TYR A 266 4.54 22.74 -11.24
C TYR A 266 4.25 23.18 -9.78
N SER A 267 4.74 22.45 -8.78
CA SER A 267 4.43 22.70 -7.37
C SER A 267 5.67 22.56 -6.48
N PHE A 268 6.18 23.70 -6.02
CA PHE A 268 7.12 23.75 -4.90
C PHE A 268 6.37 23.90 -3.58
N ARG A 269 6.63 22.97 -2.63
CA ARG A 269 6.16 23.10 -1.24
C ARG A 269 6.96 24.21 -0.54
N LYS A 270 6.42 25.43 -0.55
CA LYS A 270 7.09 26.64 -0.01
C LYS A 270 7.44 26.54 1.48
N ASN A 271 6.71 25.75 2.26
CA ASN A 271 6.88 25.62 3.71
C ASN A 271 7.30 24.20 4.16
N ASP A 272 8.04 23.48 3.30
CA ASP A 272 8.54 22.16 3.67
C ASP A 272 9.77 22.29 4.59
N THR A 273 9.72 21.69 5.78
CA THR A 273 10.84 21.65 6.73
C THR A 273 12.05 20.94 6.11
N ALA A 274 11.84 19.99 5.20
CA ALA A 274 12.92 19.35 4.46
C ALA A 274 13.62 20.34 3.50
N ASN A 275 12.88 21.28 2.89
CA ASN A 275 13.47 22.29 2.01
C ASN A 275 14.34 23.27 2.78
N LEU A 276 13.91 23.69 3.97
CA LEU A 276 14.71 24.55 4.85
C LEU A 276 15.97 23.83 5.34
N SER A 277 15.85 22.55 5.70
CA SER A 277 16.98 21.69 6.09
C SER A 277 17.99 21.55 4.94
N ASN A 278 17.51 21.22 3.73
CA ASN A 278 18.34 21.09 2.54
C ASN A 278 19.03 22.41 2.17
N TYR A 279 18.32 23.54 2.27
CA TYR A 279 18.88 24.87 2.05
C TYR A 279 20.02 25.15 3.05
N THR A 280 19.80 24.87 4.33
CA THR A 280 20.79 25.08 5.38
C THR A 280 22.02 24.19 5.17
N LEU A 281 21.82 22.93 4.80
CA LEU A 281 22.90 21.99 4.46
C LEU A 281 23.71 22.47 3.25
N ALA A 282 23.05 22.88 2.17
CA ALA A 282 23.70 23.43 1.00
C ALA A 282 24.52 24.69 1.33
N LEU A 283 23.96 25.60 2.13
CA LEU A 283 24.66 26.80 2.57
C LEU A 283 25.89 26.45 3.42
N SER A 284 25.74 25.50 4.35
CA SER A 284 26.83 25.04 5.20
C SER A 284 27.95 24.39 4.39
N PHE A 285 27.60 23.58 3.37
CA PHE A 285 28.55 22.99 2.44
C PHE A 285 29.30 24.07 1.65
N ILE A 286 28.60 25.03 1.03
CA ILE A 286 29.23 26.12 0.27
C ILE A 286 30.19 26.92 1.14
N ASN A 287 29.76 27.27 2.36
CA ASN A 287 30.60 28.01 3.30
C ASN A 287 31.82 27.20 3.79
N SER A 288 31.73 25.87 3.77
CA SER A 288 32.85 24.98 4.13
C SER A 288 33.90 24.83 3.02
N LEU A 289 33.58 25.20 1.78
CA LEU A 289 34.51 25.10 0.64
C LEU A 289 35.61 26.17 0.67
N GLY A 290 35.56 27.11 1.62
CA GLY A 290 36.53 28.20 1.74
C GLY A 290 36.35 29.27 0.66
N LEU A 291 37.26 30.25 0.65
CA LEU A 291 37.36 31.18 -0.48
C LEU A 291 38.05 30.45 -1.64
N PRO A 292 37.66 30.70 -2.89
CA PRO A 292 38.32 30.09 -4.03
C PRO A 292 39.80 30.54 -4.08
N ASP A 293 40.72 29.64 -3.77
CA ASP A 293 42.18 29.86 -3.84
C ASP A 293 42.73 29.75 -5.28
N GLY A 294 41.83 29.69 -6.27
CA GLY A 294 42.16 29.60 -7.68
C GLY A 294 42.45 30.95 -8.33
N ILE A 295 43.14 30.91 -9.47
CA ILE A 295 43.46 32.09 -10.30
C ILE A 295 42.17 32.88 -10.54
N SER A 296 42.20 34.19 -10.24
CA SER A 296 41.10 35.11 -10.55
C SER A 296 40.66 34.93 -12.00
N ASN A 297 39.34 34.87 -12.23
CA ASN A 297 38.70 34.83 -13.54
C ASN A 297 39.01 36.11 -14.36
N SER A 298 40.26 36.27 -14.74
CA SER A 298 40.75 37.25 -15.70
C SER A 298 40.71 36.62 -17.08
N GLU A 299 40.39 37.42 -18.11
CA GLU A 299 40.21 36.96 -19.50
C GLU A 299 41.35 36.07 -20.03
N ALA A 300 42.58 36.25 -19.52
CA ALA A 300 43.73 35.44 -19.93
C ALA A 300 43.62 33.96 -19.51
N ALA A 301 42.90 33.64 -18.43
CA ALA A 301 42.72 32.27 -17.94
C ALA A 301 41.74 31.43 -18.80
N PHE A 302 40.94 32.08 -19.67
CA PHE A 302 39.91 31.44 -20.48
C PHE A 302 40.33 31.13 -21.93
N ARG A 303 41.61 31.34 -22.31
CA ARG A 303 42.06 31.26 -23.71
C ARG A 303 41.93 29.88 -24.39
N ASN A 304 41.60 28.80 -23.67
CA ASN A 304 41.53 27.44 -24.22
C ASN A 304 40.19 26.70 -23.94
N HIS A 305 39.05 27.40 -23.84
CA HIS A 305 37.76 26.71 -23.76
C HIS A 305 37.05 26.65 -25.11
N PHE A 306 36.65 25.44 -25.49
CA PHE A 306 35.88 25.17 -26.71
C PHE A 306 34.49 25.80 -26.60
N CYS A 307 34.16 26.68 -27.56
CA CYS A 307 32.82 27.22 -27.70
C CYS A 307 31.96 26.22 -28.49
N MET A 308 30.87 25.71 -27.91
CA MET A 308 29.89 24.94 -28.67
C MET A 308 29.05 25.89 -29.52
N GLU A 309 29.37 25.96 -30.82
CA GLU A 309 28.48 26.57 -31.79
C GLU A 309 27.23 25.70 -31.99
N ARG A 310 26.04 26.29 -31.80
CA ARG A 310 24.79 25.68 -32.26
C ARG A 310 24.82 25.61 -33.79
N LYS A 311 24.90 24.40 -34.34
CA LYS A 311 24.53 24.16 -35.75
C LYS A 311 23.09 24.64 -35.95
N LYS A 312 22.90 25.71 -36.73
CA LYS A 312 21.62 26.00 -37.36
C LYS A 312 21.32 24.84 -38.31
N GLN A 313 20.29 24.05 -38.00
CA GLN A 313 19.71 23.13 -38.97
C GLN A 313 19.06 23.98 -40.08
N CYS A 314 19.47 23.75 -41.32
CA CYS A 314 18.67 24.07 -42.51
C CYS A 314 17.60 23.00 -42.69
#